data_AF-A0A4Y8K4M3-F1
#
_entry.id   AF-A0A4Y8K4M3-F1
#
_cell.length_a   1.000
_cell.length_b   1.000
_cell.length_c   1.000
_cell.angle_alpha   90.00
_cell.angle_beta   90.00
_cell.angle_gamma   90.00
#
_symmetry.space_group_name_H-M   'P 1'
#
loop_
_entity.id
_entity.type
_entity.pdbx_description
1 polymer ?
#
loop_
_entity_poly.entity_id
_entity_poly.type
_entity_poly.pdbx_seq_one_letter_code
_entity_poly.pdbx_strand_id
1 'polypeptide(L)'
;MNDPSEETAGARKSLAEHPSVDDAADKRRQYVAANRDRIREMNRLWRSEHLDRARELNRESMRRAAARRHREAEVRARGRERAKRWRVEHTERRREYQQRWVAENREKVREYYNRYYEAHRDEVNARAAARRDVDPERAKQITRQWAERNKERRAELQRNRRSDPEIYQSELEANAAARRLKLSLSRAGLPPKRIHVATAAERRANEREADAYFNAPLRPEHLRQCTVFAESLTDHMLKNGARMREFADAYVETRAHMGLPPIPVENIVYARAVEIVAERMRRVDLLTGRDVAAAVRSTQAEVRREERQQQMDELAKAIMVHFHQDSERLNAKAEMENRARAHRGMPRVPAESLVVQLALQDVIERVPTSRLTKADARTAVRIAGLHIATSLESRDAVDQSVHRRALS
;
A
#
# COMPACT_ATOMS: atom_id res chain seq x y z
N MET A 1 -51.80 -5.41 -61.35
CA MET A 1 -52.85 -6.03 -62.18
C MET A 1 -53.77 -6.82 -61.27
N ASN A 2 -55.06 -6.48 -61.36
CA ASN A 2 -56.29 -7.15 -60.93
C ASN A 2 -56.62 -7.27 -59.43
N ASP A 3 -57.49 -6.35 -58.99
CA ASP A 3 -58.61 -6.61 -58.06
C ASP A 3 -59.73 -7.39 -58.79
N PRO A 4 -60.61 -8.12 -58.08
CA PRO A 4 -61.96 -7.58 -57.86
C PRO A 4 -62.70 -7.97 -56.56
N SER A 5 -63.66 -7.08 -56.27
CA SER A 5 -64.82 -7.09 -55.38
C SER A 5 -65.66 -8.38 -55.25
N GLU A 6 -66.42 -8.40 -54.14
CA GLU A 6 -67.89 -8.59 -54.03
C GLU A 6 -68.45 -9.72 -53.13
N GLU A 7 -69.12 -9.24 -52.07
CA GLU A 7 -70.34 -9.70 -51.38
C GLU A 7 -70.68 -11.19 -51.24
N THR A 8 -70.79 -11.64 -49.98
CA THR A 8 -72.03 -12.28 -49.50
C THR A 8 -72.29 -11.93 -48.04
N ALA A 9 -73.46 -11.36 -47.78
CA ALA A 9 -74.01 -11.09 -46.46
C ALA A 9 -74.43 -12.39 -45.76
N GLY A 10 -74.09 -12.52 -44.47
CA GLY A 10 -74.51 -13.63 -43.62
C GLY A 10 -74.71 -13.23 -42.16
N ALA A 11 -75.92 -12.76 -41.86
CA ALA A 11 -76.60 -12.75 -40.56
C ALA A 11 -75.81 -12.33 -39.30
N ARG A 12 -75.99 -11.06 -38.91
CA ARG A 12 -75.86 -10.61 -37.51
C ARG A 12 -76.89 -11.37 -36.65
N LYS A 13 -76.45 -12.41 -35.93
CA LYS A 13 -77.20 -12.95 -34.79
C LYS A 13 -77.21 -11.89 -33.69
N SER A 14 -78.40 -11.53 -33.26
CA SER A 14 -78.70 -10.69 -32.11
C SER A 14 -77.89 -11.10 -30.89
N LEU A 15 -77.20 -10.13 -30.28
CA LEU A 15 -76.72 -10.25 -28.91
C LEU A 15 -77.94 -10.48 -28.02
N ALA A 16 -78.19 -11.74 -27.67
CA ALA A 16 -78.98 -12.04 -26.50
C ALA A 16 -78.20 -11.50 -25.30
N GLU A 17 -78.81 -10.57 -24.56
CA GLU A 17 -78.31 -10.08 -23.29
C GLU A 17 -78.07 -11.28 -22.38
N HIS A 18 -76.80 -11.67 -22.23
CA HIS A 18 -76.40 -12.63 -21.21
C HIS A 18 -76.59 -11.93 -19.86
N PRO A 19 -77.38 -12.49 -18.92
CA PRO A 19 -77.54 -11.91 -17.60
C PRO A 19 -76.15 -11.75 -16.96
N SER A 20 -75.89 -10.55 -16.42
CA SER A 20 -74.66 -10.15 -15.75
C SER A 20 -74.07 -11.30 -14.91
N VAL A 21 -72.80 -11.63 -15.14
CA VAL A 21 -72.05 -12.69 -14.44
C VAL A 21 -72.08 -12.49 -12.92
N ASP A 22 -72.25 -11.24 -12.47
CA ASP A 22 -72.31 -10.86 -11.06
C ASP A 22 -73.64 -11.27 -10.39
N ASP A 23 -74.78 -11.18 -11.10
CA ASP A 23 -76.09 -11.62 -10.58
C ASP A 23 -76.15 -13.14 -10.37
N ALA A 24 -75.48 -13.90 -11.23
CA ALA A 24 -75.38 -15.36 -11.11
C ALA A 24 -74.46 -15.78 -9.96
N ALA A 25 -73.36 -15.05 -9.75
CA ALA A 25 -72.44 -15.28 -8.64
C ALA A 25 -73.12 -14.96 -7.29
N ASP A 26 -73.89 -13.88 -7.19
CA ASP A 26 -74.53 -13.46 -5.95
C ASP A 26 -75.76 -14.31 -5.59
N LYS A 27 -76.56 -14.73 -6.58
CA LYS A 27 -77.60 -15.77 -6.37
C LYS A 27 -77.00 -17.09 -5.90
N ARG A 28 -75.82 -17.46 -6.41
CA ARG A 28 -75.09 -18.65 -5.94
C ARG A 28 -74.58 -18.47 -4.50
N ARG A 29 -74.09 -17.28 -4.13
CA ARG A 29 -73.70 -16.98 -2.74
C ARG A 29 -74.89 -17.06 -1.78
N GLN A 30 -76.02 -16.48 -2.15
CA GLN A 30 -77.26 -16.55 -1.36
C GLN A 30 -77.77 -17.99 -1.22
N TYR A 31 -77.74 -18.79 -2.31
CA TYR A 31 -78.11 -20.20 -2.27
C TYR A 31 -77.17 -21.03 -1.37
N VAL A 32 -75.85 -20.81 -1.45
CA VAL A 32 -74.86 -21.48 -0.61
C VAL A 32 -75.00 -21.08 0.86
N ALA A 33 -75.33 -19.82 1.14
CA ALA A 33 -75.60 -19.35 2.50
C ALA A 33 -76.87 -19.97 3.09
N ALA A 34 -77.96 -20.03 2.32
CA ALA A 34 -79.23 -20.63 2.75
C ALA A 34 -79.20 -22.17 2.85
N ASN A 35 -78.37 -22.85 2.05
CA ASN A 35 -78.29 -24.32 2.00
C ASN A 35 -76.97 -24.86 2.55
N ARG A 36 -76.30 -24.10 3.42
CA ARG A 36 -74.94 -24.39 3.88
C ARG A 36 -74.77 -25.79 4.45
N ASP A 37 -75.71 -26.24 5.28
CA ASP A 37 -75.61 -27.54 5.95
C ASP A 37 -75.99 -28.70 5.02
N ARG A 38 -77.01 -28.52 4.17
CA ARG A 38 -77.34 -29.48 3.10
C ARG A 38 -76.18 -29.69 2.12
N ILE A 39 -75.47 -28.61 1.76
CA ILE A 39 -74.28 -28.68 0.89
C ILE A 39 -73.12 -29.37 1.63
N ARG A 40 -72.94 -29.14 2.93
CA ARG A 40 -71.92 -29.83 3.74
C ARG A 40 -72.20 -31.33 3.82
N GLU A 41 -73.45 -31.72 4.05
CA GLU A 41 -73.87 -33.11 4.14
C GLU A 41 -73.77 -33.84 2.80
N MET A 42 -74.23 -33.20 1.71
CA MET A 42 -74.05 -33.71 0.36
C MET A 42 -72.56 -33.85 -0.01
N ASN A 43 -71.72 -32.89 0.36
CA ASN A 43 -70.27 -33.01 0.18
C ASN A 43 -69.65 -34.10 1.06
N ARG A 44 -70.19 -34.33 2.26
CA ARG A 44 -69.74 -35.41 3.16
C ARG A 44 -70.06 -36.77 2.54
N LEU A 45 -71.28 -36.97 2.05
CA LEU A 45 -71.73 -38.18 1.34
C LEU A 45 -70.94 -38.41 0.06
N TRP A 46 -70.77 -37.36 -0.75
CA TRP A 46 -69.95 -37.43 -1.96
C TRP A 46 -68.50 -37.80 -1.63
N ARG A 47 -67.91 -37.25 -0.56
CA ARG A 47 -66.56 -37.62 -0.12
C ARG A 47 -66.50 -39.05 0.44
N SER A 48 -67.50 -39.54 1.17
CA SER A 48 -67.47 -40.93 1.64
C SER A 48 -67.59 -41.93 0.49
N GLU A 49 -68.35 -41.59 -0.56
CA GLU A 49 -68.57 -42.49 -1.69
C GLU A 49 -67.53 -42.38 -2.81
N HIS A 50 -66.99 -41.18 -3.08
CA HIS A 50 -66.22 -40.91 -4.31
C HIS A 50 -64.79 -40.46 -4.07
N LEU A 51 -64.36 -40.18 -2.83
CA LEU A 51 -63.03 -39.64 -2.55
C LEU A 51 -61.91 -40.61 -2.95
N ASP A 52 -62.06 -41.90 -2.65
CA ASP A 52 -61.04 -42.90 -2.95
C ASP A 52 -60.96 -43.17 -4.46
N ARG A 53 -62.11 -43.27 -5.15
CA ARG A 53 -62.17 -43.36 -6.61
C ARG A 53 -61.58 -42.12 -7.30
N ALA A 54 -61.83 -40.92 -6.77
CA ALA A 54 -61.25 -39.68 -7.29
C ALA A 54 -59.73 -39.60 -7.07
N ARG A 55 -59.25 -40.08 -5.91
CA ARG A 55 -57.82 -40.20 -5.62
C ARG A 55 -57.13 -41.20 -6.55
N GLU A 56 -57.77 -42.32 -6.84
CA GLU A 56 -57.26 -43.32 -7.79
C GLU A 56 -57.18 -42.76 -9.21
N LEU A 57 -58.25 -42.12 -9.70
CA LEU A 57 -58.24 -41.46 -11.01
C LEU A 57 -57.19 -40.36 -11.09
N ASN A 58 -56.96 -39.60 -10.01
CA ASN A 58 -55.91 -38.60 -9.94
C ASN A 58 -54.51 -39.23 -9.97
N ARG A 59 -54.28 -40.30 -9.18
CA ARG A 59 -53.02 -41.07 -9.20
C ARG A 59 -52.74 -41.64 -10.59
N GLU A 60 -53.74 -42.22 -11.23
CA GLU A 60 -53.61 -42.72 -12.60
C GLU A 60 -53.35 -41.61 -13.62
N SER A 61 -54.05 -40.47 -13.50
CA SER A 61 -53.81 -39.31 -14.35
C SER A 61 -52.38 -38.80 -14.22
N MET A 62 -51.85 -38.73 -12.98
CA MET A 62 -50.46 -38.37 -12.70
C MET A 62 -49.47 -39.40 -13.24
N ARG A 63 -49.75 -40.70 -13.14
CA ARG A 63 -48.94 -41.76 -13.76
C ARG A 63 -48.92 -41.63 -15.28
N ARG A 64 -50.08 -41.39 -15.90
CA ARG A 64 -50.19 -41.18 -17.36
C ARG A 64 -49.45 -39.90 -17.80
N ALA A 65 -49.53 -38.82 -17.03
CA ALA A 65 -48.79 -37.59 -17.29
C ALA A 65 -47.27 -37.77 -17.14
N ALA A 66 -46.84 -38.48 -16.10
CA ALA A 66 -45.42 -38.83 -15.92
C ALA A 66 -44.91 -39.71 -17.06
N ALA A 67 -45.68 -40.71 -17.50
CA ALA A 67 -45.35 -41.55 -18.64
C ALA A 67 -45.28 -40.78 -19.97
N ARG A 68 -46.09 -39.73 -20.16
CA ARG A 68 -45.97 -38.82 -21.32
C ARG A 68 -44.67 -38.01 -21.24
N ARG A 69 -44.37 -37.40 -20.08
CA ARG A 69 -43.12 -36.65 -19.87
C ARG A 69 -41.89 -37.51 -20.07
N HIS A 70 -41.91 -38.76 -19.59
CA HIS A 70 -40.81 -39.72 -19.77
C HIS A 70 -40.60 -40.03 -21.25
N ARG A 71 -41.68 -40.36 -21.98
CA ARG A 71 -41.61 -40.62 -23.43
C ARG A 71 -41.09 -39.40 -24.20
N GLU A 72 -41.55 -38.19 -23.90
CA GLU A 72 -41.02 -36.98 -24.53
C GLU A 72 -39.55 -36.74 -24.20
N ALA A 73 -39.13 -36.99 -22.95
CA ALA A 73 -37.74 -36.87 -22.54
C ALA A 73 -36.85 -37.88 -23.26
N GLU A 74 -37.30 -39.13 -23.41
CA GLU A 74 -36.62 -40.15 -24.20
C GLU A 74 -36.51 -39.77 -25.67
N VAL A 75 -37.59 -39.27 -26.29
CA VAL A 75 -37.57 -38.80 -27.69
C VAL A 75 -36.58 -37.65 -27.85
N ARG A 76 -36.56 -36.68 -26.92
CA ARG A 76 -35.57 -35.60 -26.91
C ARG A 76 -34.14 -36.13 -26.70
N ALA A 77 -33.93 -37.10 -25.83
CA ALA A 77 -32.64 -37.72 -25.58
C ALA A 77 -32.11 -38.45 -26.83
N ARG A 78 -32.95 -39.27 -27.46
CA ARG A 78 -32.64 -39.92 -28.75
C ARG A 78 -32.36 -38.89 -29.84
N GLY A 79 -33.11 -37.78 -29.86
CA GLY A 79 -32.85 -36.64 -30.74
C GLY A 79 -31.48 -36.01 -30.52
N ARG A 80 -31.08 -35.78 -29.26
CA ARG A 80 -29.74 -35.26 -28.91
C ARG A 80 -28.62 -36.21 -29.32
N GLU A 81 -28.80 -37.52 -29.11
CA GLU A 81 -27.83 -38.53 -29.52
C GLU A 81 -27.69 -38.62 -31.04
N ARG A 82 -28.80 -38.58 -31.79
CA ARG A 82 -28.75 -38.51 -33.26
C ARG A 82 -28.05 -37.24 -33.75
N ALA A 83 -28.36 -36.08 -33.17
CA ALA A 83 -27.68 -34.83 -33.50
C ALA A 83 -26.19 -34.85 -33.13
N LYS A 84 -25.81 -35.50 -32.02
CA LYS A 84 -24.41 -35.70 -31.62
C LYS A 84 -23.68 -36.58 -32.63
N ARG A 85 -24.25 -37.71 -33.03
CA ARG A 85 -23.69 -38.60 -34.06
C ARG A 85 -23.56 -37.89 -35.40
N TRP A 86 -24.60 -37.18 -35.83
CA TRP A 86 -24.57 -36.39 -37.07
C TRP A 86 -23.46 -35.32 -37.06
N ARG A 87 -23.23 -34.64 -35.93
CA ARG A 87 -22.13 -33.66 -35.79
C ARG A 87 -20.73 -34.28 -35.85
N VAL A 88 -20.58 -35.55 -35.48
CA VAL A 88 -19.31 -36.29 -35.55
C VAL A 88 -19.08 -36.81 -36.96
N GLU A 89 -20.14 -37.30 -37.63
CA GLU A 89 -20.07 -37.80 -39.00
C GLU A 89 -19.93 -36.67 -40.04
N HIS A 90 -20.45 -35.47 -39.75
CA HIS A 90 -20.49 -34.34 -40.70
C HIS A 90 -19.71 -33.12 -40.18
N THR A 91 -18.44 -33.33 -39.81
CA THR A 91 -17.57 -32.27 -39.27
C THR A 91 -17.31 -31.15 -40.27
N GLU A 92 -17.19 -31.47 -41.56
CA GLU A 92 -16.91 -30.48 -42.61
C GLU A 92 -18.12 -29.59 -42.89
N ARG A 93 -19.32 -30.18 -43.06
CA ARG A 93 -20.57 -29.42 -43.22
C ARG A 93 -20.87 -28.53 -42.01
N ARG A 94 -20.52 -28.97 -40.80
CA ARG A 94 -20.63 -28.13 -39.59
C ARG A 94 -19.67 -26.93 -39.67
N ARG A 95 -18.43 -27.13 -40.11
CA ARG A 95 -17.46 -26.04 -40.28
C ARG A 95 -17.93 -25.06 -41.36
N GLU A 96 -18.43 -25.55 -42.48
CA GLU A 96 -18.98 -24.72 -43.56
C GLU A 96 -20.20 -23.92 -43.10
N TYR A 97 -21.15 -24.56 -42.43
CA TYR A 97 -22.31 -23.87 -41.86
C TYR A 97 -21.89 -22.82 -40.85
N GLN A 98 -20.94 -23.14 -39.95
CA GLN A 98 -20.43 -22.18 -38.98
C GLN A 98 -19.68 -21.03 -39.65
N GLN A 99 -18.90 -21.28 -40.70
CA GLN A 99 -18.22 -20.24 -41.47
C GLN A 99 -19.21 -19.31 -42.16
N ARG A 100 -20.25 -19.85 -42.81
CA ARG A 100 -21.32 -19.07 -43.43
C ARG A 100 -22.08 -18.25 -42.40
N TRP A 101 -22.45 -18.86 -41.28
CA TRP A 101 -23.14 -18.16 -40.20
C TRP A 101 -22.30 -17.03 -39.59
N VAL A 102 -20.99 -17.24 -39.38
CA VAL A 102 -20.07 -16.20 -38.90
C VAL A 102 -19.87 -15.11 -39.93
N ALA A 103 -19.83 -15.44 -41.22
CA ALA A 103 -19.73 -14.45 -42.29
C ALA A 103 -20.98 -13.56 -42.36
N GLU A 104 -22.17 -14.18 -42.30
CA GLU A 104 -23.47 -13.49 -42.31
C GLU A 104 -23.74 -12.70 -41.01
N ASN A 105 -23.23 -13.17 -39.87
CA ASN A 105 -23.43 -12.54 -38.55
C ASN A 105 -22.15 -11.91 -37.99
N ARG A 106 -21.26 -11.44 -38.87
CA ARG A 106 -19.93 -10.93 -38.50
C ARG A 106 -19.98 -9.82 -37.46
N GLU A 107 -20.95 -8.93 -37.57
CA GLU A 107 -21.15 -7.80 -36.63
C GLU A 107 -21.61 -8.29 -35.26
N LYS A 108 -22.59 -9.20 -35.20
CA LYS A 108 -23.07 -9.78 -33.93
C LYS A 108 -21.97 -10.57 -33.21
N VAL A 109 -21.16 -11.31 -33.95
CA VAL A 109 -20.00 -12.02 -33.40
C VAL A 109 -18.98 -11.02 -32.86
N ARG A 110 -18.67 -9.97 -33.61
CA ARG A 110 -17.75 -8.92 -33.15
C ARG A 110 -18.27 -8.23 -31.89
N GLU A 111 -19.55 -7.87 -31.85
CA GLU A 111 -20.17 -7.21 -30.70
C GLU A 111 -20.18 -8.12 -29.46
N TYR A 112 -20.52 -9.40 -29.62
CA TYR A 112 -20.43 -10.38 -28.54
C TYR A 112 -19.01 -10.47 -27.97
N TYR A 113 -18.01 -10.57 -28.84
CA TYR A 113 -16.61 -10.59 -28.40
C TYR A 113 -16.21 -9.26 -27.76
N ASN A 114 -16.62 -8.11 -28.29
CA ASN A 114 -16.31 -6.81 -27.70
C ASN A 114 -16.89 -6.70 -26.28
N ARG A 115 -18.16 -7.06 -26.07
CA ARG A 115 -18.79 -7.10 -24.74
C ARG A 115 -18.07 -8.05 -23.78
N TYR A 116 -17.65 -9.21 -24.28
CA TYR A 116 -16.86 -10.16 -23.50
C TYR A 116 -15.49 -9.59 -23.10
N TYR A 117 -14.78 -8.96 -24.04
CA TYR A 117 -13.49 -8.33 -23.81
C TYR A 117 -13.58 -7.11 -22.88
N GLU A 118 -14.66 -6.34 -22.94
CA GLU A 118 -14.90 -5.22 -22.02
C GLU A 118 -15.10 -5.72 -20.60
N ALA A 119 -15.92 -6.75 -20.40
CA ALA A 119 -16.19 -7.33 -19.08
C ALA A 119 -14.99 -8.10 -18.50
N HIS A 120 -14.13 -8.70 -19.34
CA HIS A 120 -13.01 -9.56 -18.91
C HIS A 120 -11.65 -9.01 -19.34
N ARG A 121 -11.56 -7.69 -19.53
CA ARG A 121 -10.36 -7.03 -20.05
C ARG A 121 -9.13 -7.38 -19.22
N ASP A 122 -9.26 -7.32 -17.91
CA ASP A 122 -8.15 -7.52 -16.98
C ASP A 122 -7.74 -8.99 -16.91
N GLU A 123 -8.69 -9.93 -16.93
CA GLU A 123 -8.40 -11.37 -16.96
C GLU A 123 -7.65 -11.76 -18.24
N VAL A 124 -8.11 -11.28 -19.40
CA VAL A 124 -7.47 -11.60 -20.68
C VAL A 124 -6.07 -10.98 -20.75
N ASN A 125 -5.92 -9.75 -20.27
CA ASN A 125 -4.63 -9.08 -20.18
C ASN A 125 -3.68 -9.79 -19.20
N ALA A 126 -4.18 -10.23 -18.04
CA ALA A 126 -3.41 -10.99 -17.06
C ALA A 126 -2.94 -12.33 -17.63
N ARG A 127 -3.82 -13.08 -18.32
CA ARG A 127 -3.45 -14.34 -18.99
C ARG A 127 -2.47 -14.13 -20.13
N ALA A 128 -2.60 -13.06 -20.90
CA ALA A 128 -1.64 -12.70 -21.93
C ALA A 128 -0.29 -12.28 -21.34
N ALA A 129 -0.30 -11.57 -20.20
CA ALA A 129 0.89 -11.15 -19.49
C ALA A 129 1.62 -12.32 -18.83
N ALA A 130 0.91 -13.23 -18.17
CA ALA A 130 1.47 -14.45 -17.61
C ALA A 130 2.16 -15.29 -18.68
N ARG A 131 1.56 -15.44 -19.86
CA ARG A 131 2.19 -16.14 -21.00
C ARG A 131 3.47 -15.47 -21.48
N ARG A 132 3.56 -14.13 -21.44
CA ARG A 132 4.78 -13.39 -21.79
C ARG A 132 5.89 -13.55 -20.76
N ASP A 133 5.53 -13.66 -19.48
CA ASP A 133 6.51 -13.79 -18.39
C ASP A 133 7.09 -15.20 -18.29
N VAL A 134 6.30 -16.23 -18.59
CA VAL A 134 6.76 -17.64 -18.58
C VAL A 134 7.85 -17.87 -19.63
N ASP A 135 7.77 -17.22 -20.79
CA ASP A 135 8.77 -17.34 -21.85
C ASP A 135 9.00 -15.98 -22.57
N PRO A 136 9.83 -15.11 -21.97
CA PRO A 136 10.07 -13.78 -22.50
C PRO A 136 10.84 -13.81 -23.84
N GLU A 137 11.67 -14.82 -24.07
CA GLU A 137 12.44 -14.94 -25.31
C GLU A 137 11.56 -15.36 -26.48
N ARG A 138 10.65 -16.33 -26.30
CA ARG A 138 9.67 -16.68 -27.33
C ARG A 138 8.72 -15.53 -27.65
N ALA A 139 8.33 -14.74 -26.65
CA ALA A 139 7.53 -13.54 -26.89
C ALA A 139 8.29 -12.51 -27.76
N LYS A 140 9.59 -12.29 -27.50
CA LYS A 140 10.46 -11.44 -28.33
C LYS A 140 10.60 -11.99 -29.75
N GLN A 141 10.79 -13.30 -29.91
CA GLN A 141 10.89 -13.97 -31.21
C GLN A 141 9.59 -13.84 -32.01
N ILE A 142 8.43 -14.09 -31.41
CA ILE A 142 7.11 -13.91 -32.06
C ILE A 142 6.93 -12.44 -32.48
N THR A 143 7.32 -11.49 -31.63
CA THR A 143 7.25 -10.06 -31.95
C THR A 143 8.17 -9.70 -33.13
N ARG A 144 9.38 -10.26 -33.19
CA ARG A 144 10.32 -10.08 -34.32
C ARG A 144 9.77 -10.67 -35.62
N GLN A 145 9.29 -11.92 -35.58
CA GLN A 145 8.68 -12.59 -36.73
C GLN A 145 7.46 -11.84 -37.25
N TRP A 146 6.61 -11.33 -36.34
CA TRP A 146 5.49 -10.48 -36.73
C TRP A 146 5.96 -9.19 -37.40
N ALA A 147 6.99 -8.54 -36.84
CA ALA A 147 7.55 -7.29 -37.37
C ALA A 147 8.20 -7.48 -38.76
N GLU A 148 8.83 -8.62 -39.01
CA GLU A 148 9.39 -8.99 -40.31
C GLU A 148 8.29 -9.25 -41.34
N ARG A 149 7.28 -10.07 -40.98
CA ARG A 149 6.12 -10.35 -41.87
C ARG A 149 5.27 -9.12 -42.16
N ASN A 150 5.27 -8.12 -41.28
CA ASN A 150 4.49 -6.89 -41.40
C ASN A 150 5.37 -5.67 -41.70
N LYS A 151 6.51 -5.84 -42.37
CA LYS A 151 7.46 -4.75 -42.65
C LYS A 151 6.81 -3.61 -43.45
N GLU A 152 6.03 -3.94 -44.48
CA GLU A 152 5.31 -2.97 -45.31
C GLU A 152 4.23 -2.24 -44.51
N ARG A 153 3.43 -2.97 -43.74
CA ARG A 153 2.40 -2.37 -42.86
C ARG A 153 3.02 -1.44 -41.82
N ARG A 154 4.20 -1.75 -41.30
CA ARG A 154 4.95 -0.84 -40.40
C ARG A 154 5.46 0.39 -41.13
N ALA A 155 5.94 0.24 -42.37
CA ALA A 155 6.37 1.37 -43.20
C ALA A 155 5.18 2.26 -43.58
N GLU A 156 4.03 1.69 -43.90
CA GLU A 156 2.78 2.41 -44.16
C GLU A 156 2.31 3.17 -42.93
N LEU A 157 2.32 2.55 -41.74
CA LEU A 157 2.05 3.26 -40.49
C LEU A 157 3.02 4.43 -40.25
N GLN A 158 4.30 4.29 -40.63
CA GLN A 158 5.25 5.41 -40.56
C GLN A 158 4.95 6.49 -41.60
N ARG A 159 4.53 6.13 -42.82
CA ARG A 159 4.09 7.10 -43.84
C ARG A 159 2.85 7.85 -43.38
N ASN A 160 1.87 7.16 -42.81
CA ASN A 160 0.64 7.77 -42.26
C ASN A 160 0.91 8.62 -41.02
N ARG A 161 1.97 8.35 -40.25
CA ARG A 161 2.41 9.27 -39.18
C ARG A 161 3.08 10.53 -39.73
N ARG A 162 3.74 10.42 -40.89
CA ARG A 162 4.42 11.53 -41.58
C ARG A 162 3.50 12.29 -42.54
N SER A 163 2.29 11.80 -42.78
CA SER A 163 1.35 12.41 -43.73
C SER A 163 0.79 13.72 -43.21
N ASP A 164 0.75 13.90 -41.88
CA ASP A 164 0.46 15.18 -41.24
C ASP A 164 1.79 15.90 -40.90
N PRO A 165 2.16 16.96 -41.65
CA PRO A 165 3.42 17.64 -41.47
C PRO A 165 3.52 18.37 -40.12
N GLU A 166 2.40 18.90 -39.60
CA GLU A 166 2.39 19.69 -38.36
C GLU A 166 2.59 18.80 -37.13
N ILE A 167 1.86 17.68 -37.07
CA ILE A 167 2.03 16.68 -36.02
C ILE A 167 3.46 16.12 -36.08
N TYR A 168 3.95 15.76 -37.26
CA TYR A 168 5.30 15.23 -37.41
C TYR A 168 6.39 16.23 -37.03
N GLN A 169 6.24 17.52 -37.39
CA GLN A 169 7.16 18.58 -36.96
C GLN A 169 7.16 18.73 -35.43
N SER A 170 5.99 18.76 -34.79
CA SER A 170 5.90 18.82 -33.33
C SER A 170 6.59 17.63 -32.64
N GLU A 171 6.47 16.42 -33.20
CA GLU A 171 7.17 15.23 -32.71
C GLU A 171 8.71 15.37 -32.87
N LEU A 172 9.18 15.92 -33.98
CA LEU A 172 10.61 16.17 -34.22
C LEU A 172 11.16 17.23 -33.26
N GLU A 173 10.42 18.30 -33.02
CA GLU A 173 10.78 19.36 -32.07
C GLU A 173 10.85 18.84 -30.63
N ALA A 174 9.88 18.03 -30.20
CA ALA A 174 9.88 17.37 -28.90
C ALA A 174 11.10 16.44 -28.74
N ASN A 175 11.44 15.67 -29.78
CA ASN A 175 12.64 14.84 -29.79
C ASN A 175 13.94 15.67 -29.72
N ALA A 176 14.00 16.78 -30.46
CA ALA A 176 15.14 17.69 -30.42
C ALA A 176 15.29 18.37 -29.05
N ALA A 177 14.18 18.77 -28.41
CA ALA A 177 14.16 19.31 -27.06
C ALA A 177 14.64 18.28 -26.02
N ALA A 178 14.18 17.03 -26.12
CA ALA A 178 14.63 15.95 -25.25
C ALA A 178 16.15 15.68 -25.38
N ARG A 179 16.69 15.73 -26.61
CA ARG A 179 18.14 15.62 -26.85
C ARG A 179 18.90 16.79 -26.24
N ARG A 180 18.43 18.03 -26.43
CA ARG A 180 19.02 19.24 -25.84
C ARG A 180 19.05 19.15 -24.31
N LEU A 181 17.95 18.73 -23.69
CA LEU A 181 17.86 18.52 -22.24
C LEU A 181 18.86 17.47 -21.75
N LYS A 182 18.95 16.32 -22.43
CA LYS A 182 19.92 15.26 -22.08
C LYS A 182 21.36 15.76 -22.10
N LEU A 183 21.73 16.53 -23.14
CA LEU A 183 23.07 17.11 -23.26
C LEU A 183 23.33 18.17 -22.18
N SER A 184 22.33 19.02 -21.87
CA SER A 184 22.40 20.02 -20.81
C SER A 184 22.64 19.38 -19.44
N LEU A 185 21.87 18.34 -19.09
CA LEU A 185 22.05 17.59 -17.85
C LEU A 185 23.43 16.95 -17.76
N SER A 186 23.90 16.36 -18.86
CA SER A 186 25.26 15.78 -18.92
C SER A 186 26.36 16.82 -18.71
N ARG A 187 26.22 18.02 -19.29
CA ARG A 187 27.17 19.13 -19.08
C ARG A 187 27.17 19.65 -17.64
N ALA A 188 26.01 19.63 -17.00
CA ALA A 188 25.86 20.00 -15.58
C ALA A 188 26.36 18.91 -14.61
N GLY A 189 26.94 17.81 -15.11
CA GLY A 189 27.35 16.66 -14.27
C GLY A 189 26.17 15.93 -13.62
N LEU A 190 24.94 16.25 -14.02
CA LEU A 190 23.74 15.63 -13.50
C LEU A 190 23.55 14.28 -14.22
N PRO A 191 23.28 13.20 -13.47
CA PRO A 191 23.03 11.91 -14.09
C PRO A 191 21.83 12.03 -15.04
N PRO A 192 21.86 11.37 -16.21
CA PRO A 192 20.71 11.35 -17.10
C PRO A 192 19.52 10.80 -16.31
N LYS A 193 18.30 11.31 -16.59
CA LYS A 193 17.07 10.84 -15.95
C LYS A 193 17.04 9.31 -16.03
N ARG A 194 17.35 8.65 -14.90
CA ARG A 194 17.14 7.22 -14.73
C ARG A 194 15.64 7.07 -14.63
N ILE A 195 14.99 6.98 -15.79
CA ILE A 195 13.73 6.26 -15.85
C ILE A 195 14.18 4.87 -15.43
N HIS A 196 13.96 4.50 -14.16
CA HIS A 196 14.09 3.12 -13.74
C HIS A 196 13.10 2.36 -14.60
N VAL A 197 13.53 1.92 -15.78
CA VAL A 197 12.77 1.04 -16.64
C VAL A 197 12.94 -0.34 -16.01
N ALA A 198 12.43 -0.47 -14.78
CA ALA A 198 12.05 -1.78 -14.31
C ALA A 198 11.15 -2.32 -15.42
N THR A 199 11.59 -3.41 -16.03
CA THR A 199 10.88 -3.99 -17.16
C THR A 199 9.43 -4.22 -16.74
N ALA A 200 8.48 -4.25 -17.67
CA ALA A 200 7.09 -4.51 -17.29
C ALA A 200 6.97 -5.83 -16.50
N ALA A 201 7.86 -6.81 -16.73
CA ALA A 201 7.98 -8.03 -15.95
C ALA A 201 8.51 -7.77 -14.52
N GLU A 202 9.62 -7.04 -14.37
CA GLU A 202 10.16 -6.68 -13.04
C GLU A 202 9.16 -5.88 -12.22
N ARG A 203 8.44 -4.91 -12.80
CA ARG A 203 7.41 -4.15 -12.07
C ARG A 203 6.34 -5.05 -11.50
N ARG A 204 5.89 -6.04 -12.28
CA ARG A 204 4.88 -7.01 -11.85
C ARG A 204 5.44 -8.07 -10.89
N ALA A 205 6.72 -8.37 -10.96
CA ALA A 205 7.39 -9.19 -9.96
C ALA A 205 7.47 -8.44 -8.62
N ASN A 206 7.95 -7.19 -8.64
CA ASN A 206 8.02 -6.32 -7.47
C ASN A 206 6.64 -6.05 -6.86
N GLU A 207 5.61 -5.87 -7.68
CA GLU A 207 4.23 -5.70 -7.20
C GLU A 207 3.72 -6.96 -6.49
N ARG A 208 3.95 -8.15 -7.06
CA ARG A 208 3.62 -9.42 -6.39
C ARG A 208 4.42 -9.65 -5.11
N GLU A 209 5.70 -9.31 -5.11
CA GLU A 209 6.55 -9.40 -3.92
C GLU A 209 6.11 -8.39 -2.85
N ALA A 210 5.74 -7.18 -3.25
CA ALA A 210 5.20 -6.17 -2.35
C ALA A 210 3.87 -6.65 -1.76
N ASP A 211 2.94 -7.14 -2.58
CA ASP A 211 1.66 -7.69 -2.10
C ASP A 211 1.88 -8.86 -1.14
N ALA A 212 2.79 -9.78 -1.47
CA ALA A 212 3.14 -10.89 -0.58
C ALA A 212 3.74 -10.38 0.74
N TYR A 213 4.57 -9.35 0.69
CA TYR A 213 5.18 -8.74 1.86
C TYR A 213 4.17 -7.97 2.72
N PHE A 214 3.30 -7.13 2.14
CA PHE A 214 2.32 -6.30 2.86
C PHE A 214 1.11 -7.08 3.37
N ASN A 215 0.70 -8.13 2.67
CA ASN A 215 -0.43 -8.97 3.08
C ASN A 215 -0.01 -10.22 3.88
N ALA A 216 1.25 -10.33 4.30
CA ALA A 216 1.73 -11.43 5.13
C ALA A 216 1.01 -11.44 6.50
N PRO A 217 0.32 -12.52 6.89
CA PRO A 217 -0.50 -12.55 8.12
C PRO A 217 0.27 -12.27 9.41
N LEU A 218 1.54 -12.68 9.48
CA LEU A 218 2.40 -12.54 10.66
C LEU A 218 3.10 -11.17 10.73
N ARG A 219 3.00 -10.34 9.68
CA ARG A 219 3.79 -9.11 9.59
C ARG A 219 3.46 -8.07 10.67
N PRO A 220 2.19 -7.79 11.01
CA PRO A 220 1.88 -6.82 12.06
C PRO A 220 2.51 -7.23 13.40
N GLU A 221 2.50 -8.53 13.72
CA GLU A 221 3.09 -9.06 14.94
C GLU A 221 4.63 -9.06 14.88
N HIS A 222 5.23 -9.38 13.72
CA HIS A 222 6.68 -9.25 13.51
C HIS A 222 7.16 -7.81 13.73
N LEU A 223 6.47 -6.82 13.14
CA LEU A 223 6.79 -5.41 13.33
C LEU A 223 6.63 -4.97 14.78
N ARG A 224 5.57 -5.42 15.46
CA ARG A 224 5.38 -5.17 16.88
C ARG A 224 6.54 -5.74 17.71
N GLN A 225 6.94 -6.99 17.47
CA GLN A 225 8.07 -7.60 18.17
C GLN A 225 9.37 -6.85 17.90
N CYS A 226 9.63 -6.44 16.66
CA CYS A 226 10.79 -5.62 16.29
C CYS A 226 10.84 -4.32 17.08
N THR A 227 9.72 -3.57 17.12
CA THR A 227 9.64 -2.30 17.82
C THR A 227 9.83 -2.48 19.32
N VAL A 228 9.06 -3.38 19.95
CA VAL A 228 9.14 -3.62 21.40
C VAL A 228 10.54 -4.09 21.80
N PHE A 229 11.17 -4.94 20.99
CA PHE A 229 12.53 -5.41 21.24
C PHE A 229 13.54 -4.27 21.15
N ALA A 230 13.50 -3.45 20.10
CA ALA A 230 14.41 -2.32 19.92
C ALA A 230 14.24 -1.26 21.03
N GLU A 231 13.00 -0.95 21.43
CA GLU A 231 12.71 -0.03 22.52
C GLU A 231 13.21 -0.58 23.86
N SER A 232 12.93 -1.86 24.16
CA SER A 232 13.38 -2.51 25.39
C SER A 232 14.90 -2.59 25.47
N LEU A 233 15.57 -2.88 24.35
CA LEU A 233 17.02 -2.89 24.26
C LEU A 233 17.60 -1.49 24.48
N THR A 234 16.99 -0.46 23.89
CA THR A 234 17.43 0.92 24.05
C THR A 234 17.26 1.40 25.48
N ASP A 235 16.09 1.19 26.08
CA ASP A 235 15.81 1.53 27.48
C ASP A 235 16.77 0.80 28.44
N HIS A 236 17.02 -0.49 28.19
CA HIS A 236 17.96 -1.27 28.98
C HIS A 236 19.38 -0.70 28.91
N MET A 237 19.84 -0.35 27.69
CA MET A 237 21.17 0.20 27.46
C MET A 237 21.34 1.60 28.05
N LEU A 238 20.32 2.45 28.00
CA LEU A 238 20.37 3.77 28.64
C LEU A 238 20.45 3.67 30.17
N LYS A 239 19.72 2.72 30.77
CA LYS A 239 19.70 2.54 32.23
C LYS A 239 20.92 1.79 32.78
N ASN A 240 21.45 0.81 32.04
CA ASN A 240 22.45 -0.14 32.56
C ASN A 240 23.79 -0.10 31.79
N GLY A 241 23.90 0.69 30.73
CA GLY A 241 25.04 0.63 29.81
C GLY A 241 26.41 0.92 30.43
N ALA A 242 26.47 1.71 31.49
CA ALA A 242 27.72 1.94 32.25
C ALA A 242 28.16 0.67 33.00
N ARG A 243 27.26 0.08 33.79
CA ARG A 243 27.52 -1.19 34.52
C ARG A 243 27.83 -2.35 33.58
N MET A 244 27.19 -2.39 32.40
CA MET A 244 27.49 -3.42 31.40
C MET A 244 28.88 -3.24 30.77
N ARG A 245 29.35 -2.00 30.60
CA ARG A 245 30.72 -1.72 30.16
C ARG A 245 31.73 -2.16 31.20
N GLU A 246 31.54 -1.83 32.47
CA GLU A 246 32.43 -2.28 33.56
C GLU A 246 32.58 -3.80 33.59
N PHE A 247 31.45 -4.52 33.45
CA PHE A 247 31.47 -5.98 33.33
C PHE A 247 32.24 -6.46 32.08
N ALA A 248 32.01 -5.83 30.93
CA ALA A 248 32.66 -6.20 29.68
C ALA A 248 34.16 -5.90 29.69
N ASP A 249 34.59 -4.80 30.30
CA ASP A 249 36.00 -4.44 30.50
C ASP A 249 36.71 -5.49 31.37
N ALA A 250 36.13 -5.83 32.53
CA ALA A 250 36.68 -6.88 33.41
C ALA A 250 36.76 -8.25 32.71
N TYR A 251 35.77 -8.58 31.87
CA TYR A 251 35.79 -9.80 31.06
C TYR A 251 36.90 -9.78 30.00
N VAL A 252 37.09 -8.65 29.28
CA VAL A 252 38.15 -8.50 28.28
C VAL A 252 39.53 -8.56 28.93
N GLU A 253 39.72 -7.92 30.08
CA GLU A 253 40.96 -8.01 30.85
C GLU A 253 41.27 -9.45 31.24
N THR A 254 40.31 -10.16 31.85
CA THR A 254 40.47 -11.57 32.24
C THR A 254 40.82 -12.44 31.03
N ARG A 255 40.16 -12.22 29.89
CA ARG A 255 40.40 -12.93 28.64
C ARG A 255 41.82 -12.68 28.10
N ALA A 256 42.31 -11.44 28.19
CA ALA A 256 43.67 -11.07 27.81
C ALA A 256 44.71 -11.77 28.71
N HIS A 257 44.47 -11.85 30.02
CA HIS A 257 45.33 -12.59 30.95
C HIS A 257 45.40 -14.09 30.61
N MET A 258 44.34 -14.65 30.04
CA MET A 258 44.32 -16.05 29.57
C MET A 258 44.94 -16.26 28.18
N GLY A 259 45.46 -15.21 27.53
CA GLY A 259 46.08 -15.28 26.20
C GLY A 259 45.07 -15.52 25.06
N LEU A 260 43.78 -15.28 25.28
CA LEU A 260 42.74 -15.45 24.27
C LEU A 260 42.67 -14.21 23.36
N PRO A 261 42.19 -14.34 22.09
CA PRO A 261 42.08 -13.22 21.17
C PRO A 261 41.20 -12.09 21.73
N PRO A 262 41.59 -10.81 21.53
CA PRO A 262 40.84 -9.67 22.00
C PRO A 262 39.49 -9.58 21.29
N ILE A 263 38.44 -9.28 22.07
CA ILE A 263 37.09 -9.04 21.56
C ILE A 263 36.73 -7.59 21.90
N PRO A 264 36.14 -6.81 20.99
CA PRO A 264 35.70 -5.46 21.30
C PRO A 264 34.69 -5.45 22.45
N VAL A 265 34.93 -4.59 23.45
CA VAL A 265 34.06 -4.40 24.63
C VAL A 265 32.62 -4.12 24.20
N GLU A 266 32.42 -3.26 23.20
CA GLU A 266 31.09 -2.95 22.66
C GLU A 266 30.34 -4.20 22.21
N ASN A 267 31.00 -5.17 21.57
CA ASN A 267 30.33 -6.40 21.11
C ASN A 267 29.83 -7.23 22.28
N ILE A 268 30.60 -7.32 23.37
CA ILE A 268 30.23 -8.07 24.57
C ILE A 268 29.05 -7.38 25.28
N VAL A 269 29.11 -6.06 25.41
CA VAL A 269 28.02 -5.26 26.00
C VAL A 269 26.70 -5.50 25.27
N TYR A 270 26.69 -5.32 23.95
CA TYR A 270 25.46 -5.46 23.17
C TYR A 270 24.99 -6.91 23.04
N ALA A 271 25.90 -7.89 22.96
CA ALA A 271 25.53 -9.30 23.01
C ALA A 271 24.83 -9.63 24.34
N ARG A 272 25.40 -9.19 25.46
CA ARG A 272 24.81 -9.43 26.78
C ARG A 272 23.49 -8.71 26.97
N ALA A 273 23.34 -7.50 26.43
CA ALA A 273 22.09 -6.75 26.48
C ALA A 273 20.99 -7.45 25.67
N VAL A 274 21.33 -7.95 24.48
CA VAL A 274 20.41 -8.75 23.67
C VAL A 274 19.97 -10.01 24.39
N GLU A 275 20.89 -10.75 25.04
CA GLU A 275 20.55 -11.93 25.85
C GLU A 275 19.53 -11.59 26.95
N ILE A 276 19.82 -10.57 27.77
CA ILE A 276 18.96 -10.17 28.89
C ILE A 276 17.56 -9.74 28.40
N VAL A 277 17.51 -8.98 27.31
CA VAL A 277 16.24 -8.49 26.76
C VAL A 277 15.46 -9.61 26.10
N ALA A 278 16.13 -10.50 25.35
CA ALA A 278 15.50 -11.66 24.73
C ALA A 278 14.94 -12.63 25.78
N GLU A 279 15.64 -12.88 26.88
CA GLU A 279 15.15 -13.72 27.98
C GLU A 279 13.92 -13.13 28.69
N ARG A 280 13.89 -11.81 28.87
CA ARG A 280 12.75 -11.11 29.47
C ARG A 280 11.53 -11.08 28.56
N MET A 281 11.75 -11.00 27.26
CA MET A 281 10.69 -11.03 26.25
C MET A 281 10.29 -12.48 25.97
N ARG A 282 9.24 -12.98 26.62
CA ARG A 282 8.74 -14.36 26.47
C ARG A 282 8.32 -14.78 25.04
N ARG A 283 8.41 -13.90 24.02
CA ARG A 283 8.00 -14.15 22.62
C ARG A 283 8.77 -13.24 21.64
N VAL A 284 9.95 -13.67 21.20
CA VAL A 284 10.73 -13.04 20.12
C VAL A 284 10.85 -13.96 18.90
N ASP A 285 9.97 -14.94 18.80
CA ASP A 285 10.06 -16.07 17.87
C ASP A 285 9.98 -15.67 16.39
N LEU A 286 9.46 -14.47 16.09
CA LEU A 286 9.39 -13.96 14.72
C LEU A 286 10.64 -13.14 14.33
N LEU A 287 11.52 -12.81 15.28
CA LEU A 287 12.72 -12.03 14.99
C LEU A 287 13.80 -12.89 14.36
N THR A 288 14.35 -12.40 13.25
CA THR A 288 15.54 -12.98 12.64
C THR A 288 16.79 -12.33 13.24
N GLY A 289 17.96 -12.98 13.08
CA GLY A 289 19.24 -12.37 13.45
C GLY A 289 19.50 -11.03 12.75
N ARG A 290 18.91 -10.81 11.56
CA ARG A 290 18.97 -9.53 10.85
C ARG A 290 18.19 -8.44 11.58
N ASP A 291 17.02 -8.77 12.10
CA ASP A 291 16.17 -7.83 12.86
C ASP A 291 16.85 -7.44 14.17
N VAL A 292 17.40 -8.42 14.90
CA VAL A 292 18.17 -8.18 16.12
C VAL A 292 19.40 -7.31 15.83
N ALA A 293 20.15 -7.60 14.77
CA ALA A 293 21.29 -6.77 14.39
C ALA A 293 20.89 -5.34 13.99
N ALA A 294 19.71 -5.16 13.37
CA ALA A 294 19.18 -3.84 13.07
C ALA A 294 18.78 -3.09 14.35
N ALA A 295 18.12 -3.76 15.29
CA ALA A 295 17.79 -3.20 16.59
C ALA A 295 19.05 -2.76 17.34
N VAL A 296 20.10 -3.59 17.40
CA VAL A 296 21.39 -3.25 18.01
C VAL A 296 21.99 -1.99 17.38
N ARG A 297 22.04 -1.89 16.04
CA ARG A 297 22.55 -0.69 15.35
C ARG A 297 21.72 0.56 15.68
N SER A 298 20.41 0.42 15.76
CA SER A 298 19.50 1.52 16.13
C SER A 298 19.75 1.96 17.57
N THR A 299 19.83 1.01 18.51
CA THR A 299 20.13 1.30 19.91
C THR A 299 21.50 1.96 20.06
N GLN A 300 22.53 1.50 19.35
CA GLN A 300 23.85 2.12 19.36
C GLN A 300 23.80 3.59 18.94
N ALA A 301 23.00 3.91 17.91
CA ALA A 301 22.84 5.28 17.46
C ALA A 301 22.14 6.15 18.51
N GLU A 302 21.06 5.66 19.13
CA GLU A 302 20.33 6.40 20.16
C GLU A 302 21.15 6.57 21.45
N VAL A 303 21.83 5.53 21.93
CA VAL A 303 22.70 5.63 23.11
C VAL A 303 23.80 6.65 22.87
N ARG A 304 24.45 6.62 21.69
CA ARG A 304 25.48 7.63 21.34
C ARG A 304 24.92 9.04 21.25
N ARG A 305 23.69 9.20 20.79
CA ARG A 305 23.00 10.49 20.73
C ARG A 305 22.72 11.02 22.14
N GLU A 306 22.21 10.17 23.02
CA GLU A 306 21.90 10.55 24.40
C GLU A 306 23.17 10.86 25.20
N GLU A 307 24.22 10.04 25.07
CA GLU A 307 25.52 10.33 25.69
C GLU A 307 26.12 11.66 25.20
N ARG A 308 25.99 11.95 23.89
CA ARG A 308 26.43 13.24 23.34
C ARG A 308 25.62 14.40 23.92
N GLN A 309 24.31 14.23 24.03
CA GLN A 309 23.42 15.25 24.60
C GLN A 309 23.79 15.51 26.07
N GLN A 310 24.00 14.46 26.86
CA GLN A 310 24.43 14.56 28.26
C GLN A 310 25.77 15.29 28.39
N GLN A 311 26.80 14.94 27.60
CA GLN A 311 28.08 15.66 27.63
C GLN A 311 27.93 17.15 27.25
N MET A 312 27.05 17.46 26.31
CA MET A 312 26.79 18.84 25.90
C MET A 312 26.13 19.63 27.04
N ASP A 313 25.15 19.03 27.71
CA ASP A 313 24.43 19.65 28.83
C ASP A 313 25.34 19.80 30.06
N GLU A 314 26.18 18.81 30.35
CA GLU A 314 27.22 18.87 31.40
C GLU A 314 28.23 19.98 31.12
N LEU A 315 28.69 20.12 29.87
CA LEU A 315 29.59 21.19 29.47
C LEU A 315 28.95 22.57 29.65
N ALA A 316 27.71 22.74 29.17
CA ALA A 316 26.97 23.99 29.35
C ALA A 316 26.81 24.33 30.85
N LYS A 317 26.44 23.34 31.67
CA LYS A 317 26.31 23.49 33.12
C LYS A 317 27.63 23.86 33.79
N ALA A 318 28.73 23.21 33.41
CA ALA A 318 30.04 23.51 33.97
C ALA A 318 30.52 24.93 33.62
N ILE A 319 30.26 25.41 32.40
CA ILE A 319 30.53 26.80 32.00
C ILE A 319 29.74 27.77 32.89
N MET A 320 28.44 27.51 33.10
CA MET A 320 27.59 28.37 33.94
C MET A 320 28.07 28.38 35.40
N VAL A 321 28.40 27.22 35.97
CA VAL A 321 28.92 27.13 37.34
C VAL A 321 30.23 27.90 37.47
N HIS A 322 31.17 27.74 36.53
CA HIS A 322 32.45 28.45 36.53
C HIS A 322 32.26 29.97 36.39
N PHE A 323 31.33 30.39 35.53
CA PHE A 323 30.97 31.80 35.41
C PHE A 323 30.47 32.38 36.74
N HIS A 324 29.52 31.71 37.40
CA HIS A 324 28.97 32.21 38.67
C HIS A 324 30.01 32.24 39.80
N GLN A 325 30.97 31.31 39.80
CA GLN A 325 32.05 31.27 40.80
C GLN A 325 33.09 32.37 40.56
N ASP A 326 33.48 32.62 39.31
CA ASP A 326 34.60 33.50 38.95
C ASP A 326 34.18 34.75 38.14
N SER A 327 32.94 35.23 38.28
CA SER A 327 32.35 36.25 37.38
C SER A 327 33.18 37.54 37.30
N GLU A 328 33.68 38.03 38.44
CA GLU A 328 34.49 39.26 38.46
C GLU A 328 35.83 39.09 37.73
N ARG A 329 36.50 37.96 37.98
CA ARG A 329 37.77 37.62 37.32
C ARG A 329 37.59 37.49 35.81
N LEU A 330 36.52 36.83 35.38
CA LEU A 330 36.22 36.62 33.97
C LEU A 330 35.86 37.95 33.27
N ASN A 331 35.08 38.82 33.92
CA ASN A 331 34.76 40.16 33.40
C ASN A 331 36.03 41.02 33.24
N ALA A 332 36.89 41.05 34.26
CA ALA A 332 38.16 41.79 34.20
C ALA A 332 39.06 41.28 33.06
N LYS A 333 39.16 39.95 32.88
CA LYS A 333 39.90 39.35 31.76
C LYS A 333 39.27 39.72 30.40
N ALA A 334 37.95 39.69 30.28
CA ALA A 334 37.25 40.05 29.05
C ALA A 334 37.46 41.53 28.68
N GLU A 335 37.47 42.44 29.66
CA GLU A 335 37.81 43.84 29.42
C GLU A 335 39.26 44.02 28.96
N MET A 336 40.22 43.35 29.62
CA MET A 336 41.62 43.40 29.22
C MET A 336 41.82 42.91 27.79
N GLU A 337 41.15 41.81 27.40
CA GLU A 337 41.19 41.29 26.04
C GLU A 337 40.60 42.28 25.03
N ASN A 338 39.47 42.93 25.36
CA ASN A 338 38.89 43.97 24.50
C ASN A 338 39.78 45.22 24.38
N ARG A 339 40.50 45.61 25.44
CA ARG A 339 41.51 46.69 25.38
C ARG A 339 42.68 46.27 24.48
N ALA A 340 43.19 45.05 24.63
CA ALA A 340 44.25 44.50 23.78
C ALA A 340 43.84 44.44 22.30
N ARG A 341 42.60 44.04 22.01
CA ARG A 341 42.02 44.09 20.66
C ARG A 341 41.98 45.50 20.08
N ALA A 342 41.54 46.48 20.86
CA ALA A 342 41.53 47.88 20.44
C ALA A 342 42.94 48.40 20.12
N HIS A 343 43.95 48.06 20.94
CA HIS A 343 45.34 48.40 20.65
C HIS A 343 45.88 47.75 19.38
N ARG A 344 45.34 46.59 18.98
CA ARG A 344 45.66 45.90 17.71
C ARG A 344 44.82 46.37 16.52
N GLY A 345 43.96 47.38 16.70
CA GLY A 345 43.04 47.86 15.66
C GLY A 345 41.89 46.90 15.34
N MET A 346 41.62 45.92 16.19
CA MET A 346 40.50 44.98 16.02
C MET A 346 39.22 45.53 16.68
N PRO A 347 38.03 45.23 16.14
CA PRO A 347 36.77 45.62 16.75
C PRO A 347 36.59 44.93 18.11
N ARG A 348 35.96 45.64 19.04
CA ARG A 348 35.54 45.09 20.34
C ARG A 348 34.46 44.03 20.12
N VAL A 349 34.49 42.99 20.95
CA VAL A 349 33.48 41.93 21.00
C VAL A 349 32.63 42.12 22.25
N PRO A 350 31.33 41.77 22.24
CA PRO A 350 30.50 41.82 23.45
C PRO A 350 31.17 41.12 24.63
N ALA A 351 31.14 41.74 25.80
CA ALA A 351 31.86 41.26 26.99
C ALA A 351 31.37 39.86 27.39
N GLU A 352 30.08 39.61 27.25
CA GLU A 352 29.41 38.34 27.56
C GLU A 352 29.97 37.21 26.68
N SER A 353 30.19 37.49 25.40
CA SER A 353 30.75 36.50 24.46
C SER A 353 32.20 36.13 24.82
N LEU A 354 32.99 37.11 25.28
CA LEU A 354 34.37 36.87 25.74
C LEU A 354 34.42 36.12 27.06
N VAL A 355 33.56 36.47 28.00
CA VAL A 355 33.42 35.79 29.29
C VAL A 355 33.09 34.32 29.10
N VAL A 356 32.13 33.99 28.23
CA VAL A 356 31.76 32.59 27.95
C VAL A 356 32.90 31.83 27.26
N GLN A 357 33.67 32.48 26.37
CA GLN A 357 34.83 31.86 25.73
C GLN A 357 35.96 31.55 26.73
N LEU A 358 36.25 32.50 27.63
CA LEU A 358 37.23 32.32 28.69
C LEU A 358 36.79 31.24 29.69
N ALA A 359 35.51 31.22 30.04
CA ALA A 359 34.94 30.18 30.90
C ALA A 359 34.99 28.79 30.26
N LEU A 360 34.72 28.67 28.95
CA LEU A 360 34.90 27.42 28.23
C LEU A 360 36.37 26.94 28.27
N GLN A 361 37.33 27.83 28.04
CA GLN A 361 38.76 27.47 28.06
C GLN A 361 39.17 26.88 29.41
N ASP A 362 38.69 27.45 30.51
CA ASP A 362 39.01 26.97 31.86
C ASP A 362 38.33 25.62 32.20
N VAL A 363 37.21 25.30 31.54
CA VAL A 363 36.35 24.13 31.85
C VAL A 363 36.61 22.93 30.94
N ILE A 364 37.05 23.15 29.70
CA ILE A 364 37.10 22.10 28.66
C ILE A 364 38.04 20.94 29.00
N GLU A 365 39.06 21.17 29.83
CA GLU A 365 39.99 20.12 30.29
C GLU A 365 39.41 19.27 31.42
N ARG A 366 38.36 19.75 32.11
CA ARG A 366 37.78 19.10 33.29
C ARG A 366 36.50 18.32 32.98
N VAL A 367 35.86 18.60 31.85
CA VAL A 367 34.59 17.96 31.44
C VAL A 367 34.85 16.99 30.28
N PRO A 368 34.29 15.77 30.31
CA PRO A 368 34.39 14.84 29.19
C PRO A 368 33.78 15.44 27.91
N THR A 369 34.61 15.64 26.88
CA THR A 369 34.18 16.16 25.57
C THR A 369 34.38 15.15 24.42
N SER A 370 34.70 13.90 24.76
CA SER A 370 35.11 12.86 23.81
C SER A 370 34.06 12.49 22.75
N ARG A 371 32.78 12.79 22.97
CA ARG A 371 31.67 12.53 22.04
C ARG A 371 31.12 13.79 21.36
N LEU A 372 31.64 14.96 21.70
CA LEU A 372 31.18 16.25 21.20
C LEU A 372 31.89 16.62 19.90
N THR A 373 31.11 17.10 18.93
CA THR A 373 31.65 17.77 17.74
C THR A 373 31.90 19.24 18.02
N LYS A 374 32.65 19.92 17.14
CA LYS A 374 32.82 21.38 17.21
C LYS A 374 31.48 22.13 17.15
N ALA A 375 30.46 21.57 16.50
CA ALA A 375 29.13 22.18 16.44
C ALA A 375 28.38 22.02 17.77
N ASP A 376 28.55 20.89 18.45
CA ASP A 376 27.93 20.65 19.76
C ASP A 376 28.54 21.57 20.82
N ALA A 377 29.88 21.73 20.82
CA ALA A 377 30.55 22.67 21.71
C ALA A 377 30.09 24.13 21.50
N ARG A 378 29.92 24.56 20.24
CA ARG A 378 29.34 25.89 19.94
C ARG A 378 27.90 26.02 20.43
N THR A 379 27.13 24.93 20.36
CA THR A 379 25.76 24.91 20.85
C THR A 379 25.71 25.02 22.36
N ALA A 380 26.55 24.28 23.09
CA ALA A 380 26.70 24.41 24.55
C ALA A 380 27.10 25.84 24.96
N VAL A 381 28.08 26.43 24.27
CA VAL A 381 28.51 27.83 24.48
C VAL A 381 27.36 28.81 24.28
N ARG A 382 26.56 28.63 23.23
CA ARG A 382 25.40 29.49 22.96
C ARG A 382 24.34 29.35 24.05
N ILE A 383 24.03 28.12 24.49
CA ILE A 383 23.08 27.86 25.58
C ILE A 383 23.56 28.54 26.87
N ALA A 384 24.82 28.32 27.25
CA ALA A 384 25.42 28.96 28.42
C ALA A 384 25.44 30.50 28.30
N GLY A 385 25.79 31.03 27.13
CA GLY A 385 25.82 32.46 26.86
C GLY A 385 24.46 33.14 26.98
N LEU A 386 23.38 32.48 26.53
CA LEU A 386 22.01 32.98 26.73
C LEU A 386 21.66 33.07 28.21
N HIS A 387 21.97 32.04 29.00
CA HIS A 387 21.73 32.06 30.45
C HIS A 387 22.57 33.09 31.20
N ILE A 388 23.83 33.27 30.80
CA ILE A 388 24.73 34.27 31.38
C ILE A 388 24.26 35.69 31.06
N ALA A 389 23.86 35.96 29.81
CA ALA A 389 23.30 37.25 29.41
C ALA A 389 22.06 37.62 30.24
N THR A 390 21.11 36.69 30.41
CA THR A 390 19.94 36.93 31.27
C THR A 390 20.31 37.19 32.74
N SER A 391 21.38 36.56 33.23
CA SER A 391 21.85 36.78 34.61
C SER A 391 22.49 38.17 34.78
N LEU A 392 23.20 38.65 33.77
CA LEU A 392 23.81 39.99 33.77
C LEU A 392 22.76 41.10 33.65
N GLU A 393 21.78 40.94 32.76
CA GLU A 393 20.64 41.88 32.63
C GLU A 393 19.89 42.06 33.96
N SER A 394 19.75 40.97 34.74
CA SER A 394 19.12 41.02 36.06
C SER A 394 19.94 41.81 37.09
N ARG A 395 21.28 41.80 37.01
CA ARG A 395 22.15 42.57 37.91
C ARG A 395 22.12 44.07 37.59
N ASP A 396 22.16 44.42 36.31
CA ASP A 396 22.08 45.82 35.86
C ASP A 396 20.75 46.48 36.25
N ALA A 397 19.64 45.74 36.20
CA ALA A 397 18.33 46.23 36.66
C ALA A 397 18.29 46.48 38.19
N VAL A 398 18.96 45.64 38.98
CA VAL A 398 19.04 45.81 40.44
C VAL A 398 19.93 47.00 40.81
N ASP A 399 21.10 47.15 40.20
CA ASP A 399 21.99 48.28 40.49
C ASP A 399 21.37 49.63 40.08
N GLN A 400 20.65 49.69 38.96
CA GLN A 400 19.87 50.87 38.57
C GLN A 400 18.76 51.21 39.56
N SER A 401 18.13 50.21 40.19
CA SER A 401 17.09 50.42 41.21
C SER A 401 17.67 50.91 42.54
N VAL A 402 18.86 50.44 42.92
CA VAL A 402 19.57 50.86 44.15
C VAL A 402 20.09 52.30 44.00
N HIS A 403 20.62 52.66 42.83
CA HIS A 403 21.05 54.03 42.56
C HIS A 403 19.89 55.04 42.46
N ARG A 404 18.70 54.62 42.01
CA ARG A 404 17.50 55.48 42.06
C ARG A 404 17.00 55.75 43.49
N ARG A 405 17.22 54.81 44.43
CA ARG A 405 16.76 54.93 45.81
C ARG A 405 17.72 55.74 46.71
N ALA A 406 18.97 55.93 46.28
CA ALA A 406 19.97 56.75 46.97
C ALA A 406 19.92 58.24 46.58
N LEU A 407 19.05 58.62 45.65
CA LEU A 407 18.86 60.00 45.16
C LEU A 407 17.45 60.55 45.47
N SER A 408 16.74 59.99 46.46
CA SER A 408 15.46 60.52 46.97
C SER A 408 15.57 60.91 48.43
#